data_AF-A0AAE1WXR1-F1
#
_entry.id   AF-A0AAE1WXR1-F1
#
_cell.length_a   1.000
_cell.length_b   1.000
_cell.length_c   1.000
_cell.angle_alpha   90.00
_cell.angle_beta   90.00
_cell.angle_gamma   90.00
#
_symmetry.space_group_name_H-M   'P 1'
#
loop_
_entity.id
_entity.type
_entity.pdbx_description
1 polymer ?
#
loop_
_entity_poly.entity_id
_entity_poly.type
_entity_poly.pdbx_seq_one_letter_code
_entity_poly.pdbx_strand_id
1 'polypeptide(L)'
;MESTFKEMNGESVLDLEDKAGVGGGVEDVYGEDRASEDHAITPWTVSVASGYNLLRDPRHNKGLAFTDKERDAHYLTGLLPRALFSQDLQEKRLMKILREYKVPLQRYMAMMDLQERNEKLFYKLLIDNVEDCFLGKILEVLKNWPEKSIQVIVVTDGERILGLGDLGCQGMGIPVGKLSLYTALGGVRPSACLPITIDVGTNNKKLLEDEFYIGLRQNRATGKEYAELMDEFMSAVKQNYGEKVLIQFEDFANHNAFELLARYRTTHLVFNDDIQGTASVVLAGLVAALKLVGGTLADHTFLFLGAGEAGTGIAELIALEISKKGLIVSSRKESLQHFKKPWAHEHEPVKELLGNKADCSNRDIRCWKNIYKGSHRGHGIHQRETSHLALSNPTSQSECTAEEAYTWSEGRAIFASGSPFDPVEFNGKVFVPGQANNAYIFPGFGLGLIMSGTIRVHDDLLLAA
;
A
#
# COMPACT_ATOMS: atom_id res chain seq x y z
N MET A 1 -41.75 -14.08 -79.68
CA MET A 1 -41.46 -15.52 -79.60
C MET A 1 -40.39 -15.66 -78.53
N GLU A 2 -40.81 -15.71 -77.26
CA GLU A 2 -41.01 -16.97 -76.50
C GLU A 2 -39.68 -17.72 -76.35
N SER A 3 -38.95 -17.52 -75.25
CA SER A 3 -39.11 -18.13 -73.92
C SER A 3 -38.33 -19.45 -73.80
N THR A 4 -37.33 -19.48 -72.92
CA THR A 4 -37.28 -20.52 -71.88
C THR A 4 -36.38 -20.07 -70.73
N PHE A 5 -37.01 -19.98 -69.56
CA PHE A 5 -36.41 -19.87 -68.24
C PHE A 5 -35.59 -21.13 -67.90
N LYS A 6 -34.46 -20.93 -67.21
CA LYS A 6 -34.02 -21.81 -66.11
C LYS A 6 -33.16 -21.02 -65.12
N GLU A 7 -33.81 -20.69 -64.00
CA GLU A 7 -33.30 -20.57 -62.63
C GLU A 7 -32.22 -21.64 -62.31
N MET A 8 -31.31 -21.55 -61.33
CA MET A 8 -31.04 -20.66 -60.19
C MET A 8 -29.67 -21.15 -59.64
N ASN A 9 -28.82 -20.23 -59.18
CA ASN A 9 -28.21 -20.27 -57.83
C ASN A 9 -27.21 -19.12 -57.71
N GLY A 10 -27.56 -18.15 -56.87
CA GLY A 10 -26.74 -17.00 -56.52
C GLY A 10 -25.62 -17.41 -55.57
N GLU A 11 -24.40 -16.98 -55.88
CA GLU A 11 -23.29 -16.95 -54.94
C GLU A 11 -23.45 -15.74 -54.02
N SER A 12 -23.53 -16.02 -52.72
CA SER A 12 -23.57 -15.02 -51.65
C SER A 12 -22.22 -14.33 -51.52
N VAL A 13 -22.24 -13.00 -51.49
CA VAL A 13 -21.11 -12.13 -51.16
C VAL A 13 -20.80 -12.26 -49.67
N LEU A 14 -20.07 -13.29 -49.27
CA LEU A 14 -19.44 -13.45 -47.96
C LEU A 14 -18.23 -14.36 -48.13
N ASP A 15 -17.11 -13.82 -48.61
CA ASP A 15 -15.76 -14.36 -48.40
C ASP A 15 -14.77 -13.30 -48.90
N LEU A 16 -14.51 -12.31 -48.05
CA LEU A 16 -13.33 -11.45 -48.15
C LEU A 16 -12.47 -11.78 -46.94
N GLU A 17 -11.37 -12.48 -47.19
CA GLU A 17 -10.30 -12.72 -46.23
C GLU A 17 -9.73 -11.38 -45.74
N ASP A 18 -9.95 -11.05 -44.47
CA ASP A 18 -9.24 -9.97 -43.78
C ASP A 18 -7.80 -10.41 -43.49
N LYS A 19 -6.91 -10.24 -44.48
CA LYS A 19 -5.46 -10.24 -44.27
C LYS A 19 -4.91 -8.83 -44.44
N ALA A 20 -5.00 -8.04 -43.37
CA ALA A 20 -4.21 -6.81 -43.23
C ALA A 20 -3.90 -6.51 -41.76
N GLY A 21 -2.97 -7.27 -41.19
CA GLY A 21 -2.34 -6.97 -39.91
C GLY A 21 -1.01 -7.71 -39.81
N VAL A 22 0.07 -7.10 -40.28
CA VAL A 22 1.43 -7.67 -40.13
C VAL A 22 1.88 -7.41 -38.70
N GLY A 23 1.51 -8.31 -37.79
CA GLY A 23 2.11 -8.46 -36.47
C GLY A 23 3.17 -9.56 -36.55
N GLY A 24 4.45 -9.18 -36.59
CA GLY A 24 5.55 -10.13 -36.50
C GLY A 24 5.69 -10.65 -35.07
N GLY A 25 5.00 -11.74 -34.75
CA GLY A 25 5.27 -12.58 -33.59
C GLY A 25 5.94 -13.88 -34.05
N VAL A 26 6.97 -14.33 -33.33
CA VAL A 26 7.61 -15.62 -33.58
C VAL A 26 6.67 -16.71 -33.06
N GLU A 27 6.19 -17.59 -33.93
CA GLU A 27 5.40 -18.76 -33.55
C GLU A 27 6.21 -19.68 -32.61
N ASP A 28 5.64 -19.91 -31.43
CA ASP A 28 5.99 -21.01 -30.53
C ASP A 28 5.58 -22.34 -31.20
N VAL A 29 6.40 -23.39 -31.01
CA VAL A 29 6.31 -24.70 -31.68
C VAL A 29 5.02 -25.49 -31.35
N TYR A 30 4.20 -25.05 -30.39
CA TYR A 30 3.02 -25.75 -29.91
C TYR A 30 1.67 -25.05 -30.16
N GLY A 31 1.62 -23.87 -30.79
CA GLY A 31 0.36 -23.34 -31.37
C GLY A 31 -0.79 -23.07 -30.38
N GLU A 32 -0.50 -22.88 -29.09
CA GLU A 32 -1.47 -22.58 -28.04
C GLU A 32 -1.40 -21.11 -27.60
N ASP A 33 -1.76 -20.16 -28.47
CA ASP A 33 -1.94 -18.76 -28.01
C ASP A 33 -3.09 -18.00 -28.70
N ARG A 34 -4.06 -18.73 -29.27
CA ARG A 34 -5.25 -18.08 -29.88
C ARG A 34 -6.21 -17.46 -28.86
N ALA A 35 -6.23 -17.99 -27.63
CA ALA A 35 -7.14 -17.51 -26.60
C ALA A 35 -6.77 -16.10 -26.10
N SER A 36 -5.49 -15.69 -26.16
CA SER A 36 -5.06 -14.36 -25.74
C SER A 36 -5.41 -13.29 -26.78
N GLU A 37 -5.34 -13.63 -28.07
CA GLU A 37 -5.65 -12.74 -29.21
C GLU A 37 -7.15 -12.42 -29.39
N ASP A 38 -8.05 -13.34 -29.01
CA ASP A 38 -9.51 -13.18 -29.19
C ASP A 38 -10.19 -12.22 -28.17
N HIS A 39 -9.43 -11.58 -27.28
CA HIS A 39 -10.01 -10.66 -26.30
C HIS A 39 -10.28 -9.27 -26.87
N ALA A 40 -11.45 -8.70 -26.53
CA ALA A 40 -11.79 -7.33 -26.90
C ALA A 40 -10.71 -6.32 -26.45
N ILE A 41 -10.12 -5.59 -27.40
CA ILE A 41 -9.14 -4.53 -27.15
C ILE A 41 -9.85 -3.19 -27.20
N THR A 42 -9.57 -2.30 -26.25
CA THR A 42 -10.08 -0.92 -26.30
C THR A 42 -9.38 -0.15 -27.44
N PRO A 43 -10.11 0.41 -28.42
CA PRO A 43 -9.50 1.08 -29.57
C PRO A 43 -9.04 2.50 -29.20
N TRP A 44 -7.85 2.61 -28.59
CA TRP A 44 -7.28 3.90 -28.19
C TRP A 44 -6.82 4.71 -29.41
N THR A 45 -7.30 5.96 -29.50
CA THR A 45 -6.85 6.93 -30.51
C THR A 45 -5.88 7.94 -29.88
N VAL A 46 -4.72 8.15 -30.51
CA VAL A 46 -3.75 9.16 -30.07
C VAL A 46 -3.94 10.45 -30.87
N SER A 47 -4.07 11.58 -30.19
CA SER A 47 -4.13 12.91 -30.81
C SER A 47 -3.27 13.91 -30.03
N VAL A 48 -2.84 14.98 -30.69
CA VAL A 48 -2.06 16.04 -30.02
C VAL A 48 -2.98 16.82 -29.07
N ALA A 49 -2.65 16.83 -27.78
CA ALA A 49 -3.39 17.60 -26.80
C ALA A 49 -3.13 19.11 -26.98
N SER A 50 -4.20 19.89 -27.14
CA SER A 50 -4.16 21.35 -27.25
C SER A 50 -5.39 22.00 -26.62
N GLY A 51 -5.35 23.31 -26.41
CA GLY A 51 -6.46 24.08 -25.84
C GLY A 51 -6.90 23.53 -24.49
N TYR A 52 -8.21 23.42 -24.28
CA TYR A 52 -8.77 22.87 -23.04
C TYR A 52 -8.42 21.40 -22.79
N ASN A 53 -8.18 20.59 -23.84
CA ASN A 53 -7.80 19.19 -23.64
C ASN A 53 -6.43 19.08 -22.96
N LEU A 54 -5.48 19.94 -23.34
CA LEU A 54 -4.17 20.02 -22.69
C LEU A 54 -4.27 20.57 -21.25
N LEU A 55 -5.14 21.56 -21.01
CA LEU A 55 -5.34 22.12 -19.67
C LEU A 55 -6.08 21.18 -18.70
N ARG A 56 -6.79 20.18 -19.22
CA ARG A 56 -7.54 19.19 -18.44
C ARG A 56 -6.78 17.88 -18.23
N ASP A 57 -5.64 17.70 -18.89
CA ASP A 57 -4.80 16.50 -18.75
C ASP A 57 -3.77 16.64 -17.61
N PRO A 58 -3.94 15.89 -16.48
CA PRO A 58 -3.05 15.81 -15.29
C PRO A 58 -1.57 16.00 -15.59
N ARG A 59 -1.13 15.29 -16.61
CA ARG A 59 0.26 15.01 -16.87
C ARG A 59 0.94 16.15 -17.59
N HIS A 60 0.18 16.90 -18.36
CA HIS A 60 0.71 17.87 -19.31
C HIS A 60 0.38 19.31 -18.95
N ASN A 61 -0.64 19.56 -18.11
CA ASN A 61 -0.94 20.92 -17.65
C ASN A 61 0.17 21.46 -16.75
N LYS A 62 0.72 22.61 -17.13
CA LYS A 62 1.69 23.36 -16.33
C LYS A 62 1.07 24.56 -15.62
N GLY A 63 -0.25 24.74 -15.74
CA GLY A 63 -0.97 25.91 -15.25
C GLY A 63 -0.36 27.20 -15.79
N LEU A 64 0.00 28.12 -14.90
CA LEU A 64 0.63 29.39 -15.29
C LEU A 64 2.11 29.28 -15.70
N ALA A 65 2.69 28.06 -15.69
CA ALA A 65 4.09 27.83 -16.07
C ALA A 65 4.26 27.53 -17.56
N PHE A 66 3.18 27.38 -18.34
CA PHE A 66 3.29 27.36 -19.80
C PHE A 66 3.90 28.68 -20.30
N THR A 67 5.01 28.58 -21.03
CA THR A 67 5.69 29.71 -21.67
C THR A 67 4.85 30.30 -22.79
N ASP A 68 5.12 31.54 -23.20
CA ASP A 68 4.39 32.18 -24.31
C ASP A 68 4.46 31.34 -25.60
N LYS A 69 5.62 30.74 -25.90
CA LYS A 69 5.78 29.84 -27.04
C LYS A 69 4.92 28.59 -26.96
N GLU A 70 4.84 27.95 -25.80
CA GLU A 70 3.97 26.79 -25.60
C GLU A 70 2.49 27.16 -25.66
N ARG A 71 2.13 28.34 -25.15
CA ARG A 71 0.76 28.84 -25.22
C ARG A 71 0.31 29.09 -26.65
N ASP A 72 1.18 29.67 -27.48
CA ASP A 72 0.91 29.88 -28.90
C ASP A 72 0.86 28.55 -29.66
N ALA A 73 1.82 27.65 -29.42
CA ALA A 73 1.91 26.37 -30.11
C ALA A 73 0.74 25.40 -29.78
N HIS A 74 0.23 25.44 -28.54
CA HIS A 74 -0.85 24.55 -28.08
C HIS A 74 -2.20 25.25 -27.94
N TYR A 75 -2.40 26.41 -28.58
CA TYR A 75 -3.67 27.16 -28.57
C TYR A 75 -4.20 27.47 -27.15
N LEU A 76 -3.30 27.83 -26.23
CA LEU A 76 -3.62 28.24 -24.86
C LEU A 76 -3.67 29.76 -24.68
N THR A 77 -3.21 30.53 -25.66
CA THR A 77 -3.23 31.99 -25.63
C THR A 77 -4.68 32.49 -25.52
N GLY A 78 -4.97 33.25 -24.46
CA GLY A 78 -6.31 33.71 -24.10
C GLY A 78 -7.07 32.81 -23.11
N LEU A 79 -6.66 31.54 -22.94
CA LEU A 79 -7.25 30.62 -21.96
C LEU A 79 -6.64 30.77 -20.55
N LEU A 80 -5.39 31.23 -20.48
CA LEU A 80 -4.66 31.48 -19.24
C LEU A 80 -4.38 32.98 -19.08
N PRO A 81 -4.41 33.52 -17.84
CA PRO A 81 -3.95 34.88 -17.55
C PRO A 81 -2.53 35.12 -18.08
N ARG A 82 -2.21 36.35 -18.51
CA ARG A 82 -0.89 36.72 -19.07
C ARG A 82 0.28 36.50 -18.10
N ALA A 83 0.02 36.40 -16.81
CA ALA A 83 1.04 36.12 -15.82
C ALA A 83 1.71 34.75 -16.07
N LEU A 84 3.04 34.76 -16.07
CA LEU A 84 3.89 33.57 -16.13
C LEU A 84 4.46 33.33 -14.75
N PHE A 85 4.06 32.23 -14.12
CA PHE A 85 4.59 31.83 -12.82
C PHE A 85 5.46 30.60 -13.00
N SER A 86 6.72 30.69 -12.58
CA SER A 86 7.59 29.52 -12.50
C SER A 86 6.98 28.46 -11.57
N GLN A 87 7.38 27.20 -11.77
CA GLN A 87 6.92 26.09 -10.94
C GLN A 87 7.19 26.34 -9.45
N ASP A 88 8.39 26.87 -9.11
CA ASP A 88 8.75 27.27 -7.74
C ASP A 88 7.81 28.33 -7.14
N LEU A 89 7.35 29.28 -7.96
CA LEU A 89 6.45 30.34 -7.48
C LEU A 89 5.03 29.81 -7.27
N GLN A 90 4.58 28.88 -8.12
CA GLN A 90 3.31 28.19 -7.94
C GLN A 90 3.32 27.32 -6.68
N GLU A 91 4.42 26.60 -6.43
CA GLU A 91 4.62 25.82 -5.20
C GLU A 91 4.58 26.71 -3.96
N LYS A 92 5.35 27.81 -3.93
CA LYS A 92 5.36 28.78 -2.81
C LYS A 92 3.97 29.33 -2.52
N ARG A 93 3.21 29.66 -3.57
CA ARG A 93 1.83 30.16 -3.43
C ARG A 93 0.90 29.09 -2.85
N LEU A 94 0.99 27.87 -3.35
CA LEU A 94 0.17 26.76 -2.87
C LEU A 94 0.49 26.41 -1.42
N MET A 95 1.78 26.35 -1.06
CA MET A 95 2.22 26.10 0.31
C MET A 95 1.74 27.18 1.28
N LYS A 96 1.68 28.45 0.85
CA LYS A 96 1.08 29.53 1.65
C LYS A 96 -0.40 29.25 1.93
N ILE A 97 -1.17 28.89 0.90
CA ILE A 97 -2.60 28.56 1.03
C ILE A 97 -2.80 27.32 1.92
N LEU A 98 -2.00 26.26 1.73
CA LEU A 98 -2.09 25.03 2.52
C LEU A 98 -1.83 25.26 4.01
N ARG A 99 -0.91 26.16 4.34
CA ARG A 99 -0.61 26.56 5.73
C ARG A 99 -1.73 27.38 6.37
N GLU A 100 -2.53 28.08 5.58
CA GLU A 100 -3.66 28.88 6.07
C GLU A 100 -4.89 28.01 6.43
N TYR A 101 -5.03 26.80 5.88
CA TYR A 101 -6.07 25.86 6.30
C TYR A 101 -5.87 25.44 7.76
N LYS A 102 -6.94 25.54 8.54
CA LYS A 102 -6.91 25.18 9.98
C LYS A 102 -7.18 23.70 10.23
N VAL A 103 -8.00 23.06 9.38
CA VAL A 103 -8.41 21.66 9.55
C VAL A 103 -7.54 20.74 8.68
N PRO A 104 -6.95 19.65 9.21
CA PRO A 104 -6.15 18.70 8.42
C PRO A 104 -6.88 18.12 7.20
N LEU A 105 -8.19 17.85 7.33
CA LEU A 105 -9.02 17.39 6.22
C LEU A 105 -9.08 18.41 5.07
N GLN A 106 -9.12 19.71 5.36
CA GLN A 106 -9.10 20.74 4.31
C GLN A 106 -7.76 20.75 3.56
N ARG A 107 -6.65 20.46 4.25
CA ARG A 107 -5.34 20.30 3.60
C ARG A 107 -5.32 19.06 2.73
N TYR A 108 -5.85 17.94 3.23
CA TYR A 108 -6.00 16.71 2.45
C TYR A 108 -6.84 16.94 1.20
N MET A 109 -8.04 17.53 1.34
CA MET A 109 -8.90 17.89 0.20
C MET A 109 -8.21 18.84 -0.76
N ALA A 110 -7.45 19.83 -0.28
CA ALA A 110 -6.72 20.73 -1.17
C ALA A 110 -5.57 20.05 -1.92
N MET A 111 -4.91 19.06 -1.30
CA MET A 111 -3.87 18.22 -1.91
C MET A 111 -4.46 17.22 -2.91
N MET A 112 -5.58 16.57 -2.56
CA MET A 112 -6.34 15.73 -3.49
C MET A 112 -6.89 16.57 -4.64
N ASP A 113 -7.45 17.74 -4.37
CA ASP A 113 -7.86 18.69 -5.40
C ASP A 113 -6.67 19.23 -6.20
N LEU A 114 -5.42 19.20 -5.72
CA LEU A 114 -4.26 19.58 -6.52
C LEU A 114 -3.88 18.44 -7.45
N GLN A 115 -3.83 17.22 -6.90
CA GLN A 115 -3.69 15.98 -7.67
C GLN A 115 -4.78 15.92 -8.76
N GLU A 116 -6.01 16.35 -8.43
CA GLU A 116 -7.18 16.23 -9.29
C GLU A 116 -7.65 17.50 -10.02
N ARG A 117 -7.17 18.73 -9.73
CA ARG A 117 -7.51 19.92 -10.56
C ARG A 117 -6.98 19.81 -11.99
N ASN A 118 -6.30 18.70 -12.21
CA ASN A 118 -5.99 18.09 -13.45
C ASN A 118 -6.13 16.56 -13.23
N GLU A 119 -7.38 16.05 -13.15
CA GLU A 119 -7.88 14.64 -13.04
C GLU A 119 -9.44 14.65 -12.85
N LYS A 120 -10.04 15.81 -12.50
CA LYS A 120 -11.43 15.99 -12.01
C LYS A 120 -12.60 15.77 -12.97
N LEU A 121 -12.39 15.47 -14.26
CA LEU A 121 -13.50 15.03 -15.10
C LEU A 121 -13.81 13.53 -14.88
N PHE A 122 -12.94 12.81 -14.18
CA PHE A 122 -13.02 11.36 -13.99
C PHE A 122 -14.20 10.94 -13.11
N TYR A 123 -14.45 11.62 -11.98
CA TYR A 123 -15.49 11.19 -11.03
C TYR A 123 -16.92 11.64 -11.36
N LYS A 124 -17.12 12.48 -12.39
CA LYS A 124 -18.48 12.89 -12.80
C LYS A 124 -19.15 11.87 -13.74
N LEU A 125 -18.40 10.93 -14.32
CA LEU A 125 -18.93 9.89 -15.22
C LEU A 125 -19.12 8.52 -14.52
N LEU A 126 -18.56 8.37 -13.32
CA LEU A 126 -18.54 7.11 -12.55
C LEU A 126 -19.73 6.95 -11.60
N ILE A 127 -20.58 7.97 -11.46
CA ILE A 127 -21.78 7.95 -10.62
C ILE A 127 -23.03 7.52 -11.41
N ASP A 128 -23.02 7.66 -12.74
CA ASP A 128 -24.19 7.35 -13.59
C ASP A 128 -24.25 5.88 -14.04
N ASN A 129 -23.35 5.01 -13.57
CA ASN A 129 -23.30 3.57 -13.94
C ASN A 129 -22.87 2.66 -12.76
N VAL A 130 -23.43 2.86 -11.57
CA VAL A 130 -23.17 2.01 -10.39
C VAL A 130 -24.37 1.12 -10.11
N GLU A 131 -24.59 0.12 -10.98
CA GLU A 131 -25.43 -1.04 -10.68
C GLU A 131 -25.16 -2.10 -11.73
N ASP A 132 -24.11 -2.91 -11.52
CA ASP A 132 -23.98 -4.27 -12.05
C ASP A 132 -22.81 -4.97 -11.33
N CYS A 133 -23.06 -6.12 -10.70
CA CYS A 133 -22.03 -6.91 -10.03
C CYS A 133 -21.03 -7.51 -11.05
N PHE A 134 -19.73 -7.29 -10.85
CA PHE A 134 -18.66 -7.55 -11.84
C PHE A 134 -17.92 -8.89 -11.72
N LEU A 135 -18.51 -9.94 -11.14
CA LEU A 135 -17.91 -11.28 -11.22
C LEU A 135 -17.81 -11.71 -12.69
N GLY A 136 -16.60 -11.99 -13.16
CA GLY A 136 -16.27 -12.36 -14.54
C GLY A 136 -15.90 -11.20 -15.48
N LYS A 137 -15.78 -9.96 -14.99
CA LYS A 137 -15.52 -8.77 -15.81
C LYS A 137 -14.36 -7.89 -15.32
N ILE A 138 -13.55 -8.33 -14.34
CA ILE A 138 -12.47 -7.49 -13.80
C ILE A 138 -11.48 -7.07 -14.89
N LEU A 139 -11.17 -7.96 -15.84
CA LEU A 139 -10.28 -7.65 -16.96
C LEU A 139 -10.79 -6.47 -17.81
N GLU A 140 -12.10 -6.38 -18.05
CA GLU A 140 -12.71 -5.27 -18.79
C GLU A 140 -12.60 -3.96 -18.02
N VAL A 141 -12.81 -4.01 -16.70
CA VAL A 141 -12.64 -2.84 -15.82
C VAL A 141 -11.20 -2.34 -15.87
N LEU A 142 -10.21 -3.23 -15.80
CA LEU A 142 -8.79 -2.86 -15.89
C LEU A 142 -8.44 -2.24 -17.26
N LYS A 143 -9.07 -2.70 -18.36
CA LYS A 143 -8.85 -2.16 -19.71
C LYS A 143 -9.33 -0.72 -19.87
N ASN A 144 -10.30 -0.29 -19.05
CA ASN A 144 -10.78 1.10 -19.03
C ASN A 144 -9.74 2.07 -18.44
N TRP A 145 -8.76 1.59 -17.68
CA TRP A 145 -7.66 2.44 -17.22
C TRP A 145 -6.84 2.93 -18.42
N PRO A 146 -6.59 4.26 -18.52
CA PRO A 146 -5.95 4.84 -19.70
C PRO A 146 -4.47 4.43 -19.83
N GLU A 147 -3.80 4.11 -18.71
CA GLU A 147 -2.41 3.67 -18.74
C GLU A 147 -2.27 2.18 -18.95
N LYS A 148 -1.44 1.80 -19.92
CA LYS A 148 -1.17 0.40 -20.27
C LYS A 148 0.06 -0.18 -19.59
N SER A 149 1.01 0.67 -19.23
CA SER A 149 2.28 0.26 -18.63
C SER A 149 2.30 0.44 -17.12
N ILE A 150 1.37 -0.23 -16.43
CA ILE A 150 1.32 -0.26 -14.97
C ILE A 150 2.45 -1.14 -14.44
N GLN A 151 3.17 -0.64 -13.44
CA GLN A 151 4.28 -1.33 -12.79
C GLN A 151 4.02 -1.53 -11.29
N VAL A 152 3.20 -0.69 -10.65
CA VAL A 152 2.83 -0.80 -9.24
C VAL A 152 1.33 -0.62 -9.07
N ILE A 153 0.71 -1.59 -8.42
CA ILE A 153 -0.65 -1.54 -7.93
C ILE A 153 -0.58 -1.52 -6.40
N VAL A 154 -1.29 -0.58 -5.78
CA VAL A 154 -1.62 -0.68 -4.34
C VAL A 154 -3.10 -0.99 -4.25
N VAL A 155 -3.45 -2.06 -3.55
CA VAL A 155 -4.83 -2.55 -3.44
C VAL A 155 -5.23 -2.69 -1.99
N THR A 156 -6.48 -2.34 -1.67
CA THR A 156 -7.11 -2.53 -0.36
C THR A 156 -8.56 -2.98 -0.52
N ASP A 157 -9.14 -3.64 0.47
CA ASP A 157 -10.59 -3.86 0.59
C ASP A 157 -11.23 -2.95 1.67
N GLY A 158 -10.43 -2.08 2.28
CA GLY A 158 -10.88 -1.12 3.28
C GLY A 158 -11.33 -1.72 4.62
N GLU A 159 -11.05 -3.01 4.90
CA GLU A 159 -11.55 -3.67 6.11
C GLU A 159 -10.85 -3.19 7.39
N ARG A 160 -9.57 -2.81 7.29
CA ARG A 160 -8.75 -2.43 8.45
C ARG A 160 -7.90 -1.19 8.14
N ILE A 161 -8.54 -0.07 7.83
CA ILE A 161 -7.82 1.18 7.59
C ILE A 161 -7.13 1.67 8.86
N LEU A 162 -5.81 1.48 8.97
CA LEU A 162 -4.98 1.89 10.11
C LEU A 162 -5.60 1.50 11.47
N GLY A 163 -5.96 2.51 12.28
CA GLY A 163 -6.67 2.36 13.57
C GLY A 163 -8.14 2.77 13.51
N LEU A 164 -8.68 3.04 12.32
CA LEU A 164 -10.06 3.49 12.09
C LEU A 164 -11.02 2.32 11.85
N GLY A 165 -10.49 1.17 11.42
CA GLY A 165 -11.27 -0.04 11.17
C GLY A 165 -11.87 -0.06 9.76
N ASP A 166 -13.06 -0.63 9.64
CA ASP A 166 -13.73 -0.86 8.36
C ASP A 166 -14.31 0.43 7.79
N LEU A 167 -13.76 0.88 6.65
CA LEU A 167 -14.25 2.02 5.87
C LEU A 167 -14.77 1.62 4.48
N GLY A 168 -14.80 0.32 4.16
CA GLY A 168 -15.28 -0.19 2.87
C GLY A 168 -14.62 0.52 1.67
N CYS A 169 -15.44 0.89 0.70
CA CYS A 169 -14.99 1.59 -0.52
C CYS A 169 -14.30 2.95 -0.24
N GLN A 170 -14.56 3.58 0.91
CA GLN A 170 -13.91 4.84 1.28
C GLN A 170 -12.43 4.65 1.69
N GLY A 171 -11.94 3.40 1.74
CA GLY A 171 -10.52 3.06 1.91
C GLY A 171 -9.62 3.51 0.76
N MET A 172 -10.17 3.88 -0.41
CA MET A 172 -9.42 4.28 -1.62
C MET A 172 -8.33 5.35 -1.38
N GLY A 173 -8.53 6.24 -0.40
CA GLY A 173 -7.53 7.26 -0.06
C GLY A 173 -6.17 6.67 0.33
N ILE A 174 -6.13 5.44 0.85
CA ILE A 174 -4.89 4.77 1.28
C ILE A 174 -4.02 4.36 0.08
N PRO A 175 -4.50 3.57 -0.90
CA PRO A 175 -3.77 3.31 -2.14
C PRO A 175 -3.27 4.58 -2.84
N VAL A 176 -4.13 5.61 -2.94
CA VAL A 176 -3.77 6.89 -3.56
C VAL A 176 -2.61 7.56 -2.81
N GLY A 177 -2.68 7.60 -1.48
CA GLY A 177 -1.61 8.14 -0.64
C GLY A 177 -0.30 7.35 -0.75
N LYS A 178 -0.35 6.03 -0.72
CA LYS A 178 0.83 5.16 -0.84
C LYS A 178 1.53 5.32 -2.19
N LEU A 179 0.77 5.37 -3.29
CA LEU A 179 1.34 5.57 -4.64
C LEU A 179 1.92 6.97 -4.82
N SER A 180 1.35 7.97 -4.16
CA SER A 180 1.94 9.32 -4.10
C SER A 180 3.32 9.29 -3.41
N LEU A 181 3.47 8.49 -2.35
CA LEU A 181 4.76 8.30 -1.67
C LEU A 181 5.75 7.45 -2.50
N TYR A 182 5.29 6.44 -3.22
CA TYR A 182 6.11 5.73 -4.21
C TYR A 182 6.72 6.67 -5.24
N THR A 183 5.93 7.62 -5.72
CA THR A 183 6.38 8.62 -6.68
C THR A 183 7.33 9.62 -6.03
N ALA A 184 6.93 10.22 -4.92
CA ALA A 184 7.67 11.31 -4.29
C ALA A 184 8.98 10.86 -3.61
N LEU A 185 8.98 9.68 -2.96
CA LEU A 185 10.11 9.17 -2.20
C LEU A 185 10.90 8.11 -2.96
N GLY A 186 10.22 7.29 -3.76
CA GLY A 186 10.81 6.19 -4.53
C GLY A 186 11.12 6.54 -5.98
N GLY A 187 10.65 7.67 -6.50
CA GLY A 187 10.87 8.04 -7.91
C GLY A 187 10.14 7.15 -8.93
N VAL A 188 9.14 6.37 -8.49
CA VAL A 188 8.30 5.59 -9.41
C VAL A 188 7.47 6.55 -10.25
N ARG A 189 7.33 6.27 -11.55
CA ARG A 189 6.54 7.15 -12.45
C ARG A 189 5.06 7.08 -12.05
N PRO A 190 4.36 8.20 -11.86
CA PRO A 190 2.94 8.18 -11.47
C PRO A 190 2.05 7.54 -12.53
N SER A 191 2.42 7.63 -13.81
CA SER A 191 1.73 6.94 -14.92
C SER A 191 1.87 5.41 -14.88
N ALA A 192 2.78 4.88 -14.07
CA ALA A 192 2.98 3.46 -13.85
C ALA A 192 2.31 2.97 -12.55
N CYS A 193 1.60 3.85 -11.84
CA CYS A 193 0.94 3.59 -10.57
C CYS A 193 -0.58 3.44 -10.78
N LEU A 194 -1.19 2.44 -10.13
CA LEU A 194 -2.63 2.20 -10.19
C LEU A 194 -3.21 1.94 -8.79
N PRO A 195 -3.98 2.88 -8.20
CA PRO A 195 -4.67 2.65 -6.93
C PRO A 195 -5.94 1.83 -7.18
N ILE A 196 -6.17 0.79 -6.36
CA ILE A 196 -7.36 -0.06 -6.46
C ILE A 196 -8.00 -0.24 -5.09
N THR A 197 -9.34 -0.21 -5.07
CA THR A 197 -10.14 -0.68 -3.94
C THR A 197 -11.07 -1.78 -4.40
N ILE A 198 -11.05 -2.90 -3.70
CA ILE A 198 -11.96 -4.03 -3.94
C ILE A 198 -13.13 -3.87 -2.98
N ASP A 199 -14.26 -3.40 -3.50
CA ASP A 199 -15.47 -3.21 -2.69
C ASP A 199 -16.30 -4.51 -2.65
N VAL A 200 -16.27 -5.18 -1.50
CA VAL A 200 -17.09 -6.36 -1.20
C VAL A 200 -18.19 -6.06 -0.19
N GLY A 201 -18.50 -4.78 0.03
CA GLY A 201 -19.36 -4.30 1.11
C GLY A 201 -18.57 -3.84 2.34
N THR A 202 -19.30 -3.43 3.38
CA THR A 202 -18.74 -2.98 4.66
C THR A 202 -19.59 -3.46 5.82
N ASN A 203 -18.96 -3.86 6.92
CA ASN A 203 -19.64 -4.18 8.17
C ASN A 203 -19.86 -2.94 9.05
N ASN A 204 -19.43 -1.77 8.59
CA ASN A 204 -19.60 -0.50 9.29
C ASN A 204 -21.04 0.01 9.12
N LYS A 205 -21.87 -0.24 10.14
CA LYS A 205 -23.28 0.16 10.15
C LYS A 205 -23.49 1.66 9.90
N LYS A 206 -22.57 2.51 10.38
CA LYS A 206 -22.69 3.96 10.15
C LYS A 206 -22.60 4.29 8.67
N LEU A 207 -21.73 3.61 7.93
CA LEU A 207 -21.59 3.80 6.48
C LEU A 207 -22.77 3.21 5.72
N LEU A 208 -23.28 2.05 6.14
CA LEU A 208 -24.48 1.46 5.53
C LEU A 208 -25.70 2.39 5.63
N GLU A 209 -25.82 3.12 6.74
CA GLU A 209 -26.89 4.10 7.00
C GLU A 209 -26.61 5.49 6.41
N ASP A 210 -25.38 5.79 5.99
CA ASP A 210 -24.98 7.11 5.50
C ASP A 210 -25.38 7.30 4.03
N GLU A 211 -26.26 8.25 3.74
CA GLU A 211 -26.71 8.60 2.38
C GLU A 211 -25.55 8.92 1.42
N PHE A 212 -24.41 9.39 1.92
CA PHE A 212 -23.24 9.75 1.13
C PHE A 212 -22.20 8.61 0.99
N TYR A 213 -22.47 7.42 1.53
CA TYR A 213 -21.61 6.27 1.30
C TYR A 213 -21.58 5.88 -0.19
N ILE A 214 -20.37 5.78 -0.73
CA ILE A 214 -20.09 5.58 -2.16
C ILE A 214 -19.95 4.11 -2.57
N GLY A 215 -19.90 3.20 -1.59
CA GLY A 215 -19.69 1.77 -1.84
C GLY A 215 -20.98 0.96 -1.82
N LEU A 216 -20.82 -0.36 -1.97
CA LEU A 216 -21.91 -1.33 -1.90
C LEU A 216 -22.56 -1.31 -0.50
N ARG A 217 -23.86 -1.02 -0.46
CA ARG A 217 -24.67 -0.97 0.78
C ARG A 217 -25.08 -2.37 1.26
N GLN A 218 -24.08 -3.21 1.47
CA GLN A 218 -24.24 -4.57 1.98
C GLN A 218 -23.12 -4.90 2.98
N ASN A 219 -23.37 -5.90 3.83
CA ASN A 219 -22.30 -6.45 4.66
C ASN A 219 -21.23 -7.11 3.79
N ARG A 220 -20.02 -7.26 4.33
CA ARG A 220 -18.90 -7.84 3.59
C ARG A 220 -19.21 -9.25 3.09
N ALA A 221 -18.91 -9.50 1.82
CA ALA A 221 -18.83 -10.86 1.29
C ALA A 221 -17.72 -11.63 2.01
N THR A 222 -17.92 -12.92 2.27
CA THR A 222 -16.97 -13.75 3.02
C THR A 222 -16.80 -15.13 2.40
N GLY A 223 -15.73 -15.83 2.78
CA GLY A 223 -15.48 -17.21 2.36
C GLY A 223 -15.26 -17.32 0.86
N LYS A 224 -16.00 -18.23 0.22
CA LYS A 224 -15.78 -18.61 -1.18
C LYS A 224 -15.96 -17.45 -2.16
N GLU A 225 -17.00 -16.63 -1.96
CA GLU A 225 -17.31 -15.50 -2.84
C GLU A 225 -16.17 -14.47 -2.87
N TYR A 226 -15.63 -14.13 -1.70
CA TYR A 226 -14.48 -13.23 -1.58
C TYR A 226 -13.23 -13.83 -2.24
N ALA A 227 -12.96 -15.11 -2.01
CA ALA A 227 -11.82 -15.80 -2.59
C ALA A 227 -11.88 -15.87 -4.13
N GLU A 228 -13.05 -16.16 -4.70
CA GLU A 228 -13.25 -16.21 -6.16
C GLU A 228 -13.02 -14.84 -6.80
N LEU A 229 -13.53 -13.77 -6.19
CA LEU A 229 -13.29 -12.40 -6.66
C LEU A 229 -11.80 -12.03 -6.64
N MET A 230 -11.09 -12.39 -5.57
CA MET A 230 -9.66 -12.11 -5.45
C MET A 230 -8.83 -12.91 -6.45
N ASP A 231 -9.17 -14.18 -6.67
CA ASP A 231 -8.50 -15.01 -7.68
C ASP A 231 -8.71 -14.44 -9.09
N GLU A 232 -9.93 -14.03 -9.41
CA GLU A 232 -10.23 -13.34 -10.66
C GLU A 232 -9.42 -12.05 -10.79
N PHE A 233 -9.36 -11.23 -9.74
CA PHE A 233 -8.59 -9.99 -9.72
C PHE A 233 -7.11 -10.23 -10.00
N MET A 234 -6.49 -11.15 -9.25
CA MET A 234 -5.07 -11.44 -9.40
C MET A 234 -4.76 -12.00 -10.80
N SER A 235 -5.62 -12.89 -11.31
CA SER A 235 -5.51 -13.43 -12.67
C SER A 235 -5.63 -12.33 -13.73
N ALA A 236 -6.64 -11.46 -13.61
CA ALA A 236 -6.86 -10.36 -14.55
C ALA A 236 -5.72 -9.33 -14.55
N VAL A 237 -5.15 -9.02 -13.38
CA VAL A 237 -3.97 -8.15 -13.26
C VAL A 237 -2.78 -8.74 -13.97
N LYS A 238 -2.48 -10.03 -13.73
CA LYS A 238 -1.39 -10.74 -14.40
C LYS A 238 -1.60 -10.81 -15.91
N GLN A 239 -2.82 -11.10 -16.36
CA GLN A 239 -3.16 -11.17 -17.77
C GLN A 239 -3.00 -9.81 -18.48
N ASN A 240 -3.40 -8.72 -17.82
CA ASN A 240 -3.40 -7.39 -18.42
C ASN A 240 -2.04 -6.67 -18.35
N TYR A 241 -1.28 -6.85 -17.26
CA TYR A 241 -0.04 -6.10 -16.99
C TYR A 241 1.22 -6.98 -16.92
N GLY A 242 1.08 -8.30 -16.98
CA GLY A 242 2.18 -9.27 -17.02
C GLY A 242 2.73 -9.67 -15.65
N GLU A 243 3.71 -10.57 -15.65
CA GLU A 243 4.30 -11.19 -14.44
C GLU A 243 5.10 -10.24 -13.53
N LYS A 244 5.49 -9.06 -14.05
CA LYS A 244 6.41 -8.12 -13.39
C LYS A 244 5.70 -6.99 -12.65
N VAL A 245 4.37 -6.91 -12.73
CA VAL A 245 3.60 -5.90 -12.01
C VAL A 245 3.68 -6.17 -10.51
N LEU A 246 4.11 -5.17 -9.73
CA LEU A 246 4.12 -5.23 -8.29
C LEU A 246 2.69 -5.02 -7.76
N ILE A 247 2.19 -5.96 -6.98
CA ILE A 247 0.89 -5.84 -6.30
C ILE A 247 1.15 -5.72 -4.80
N GLN A 248 0.95 -4.52 -4.27
CA GLN A 248 1.04 -4.25 -2.85
C GLN A 248 -0.34 -4.33 -2.19
N PHE A 249 -0.51 -5.26 -1.26
CA PHE A 249 -1.68 -5.33 -0.39
C PHE A 249 -1.53 -4.37 0.79
N GLU A 250 -2.61 -3.65 1.10
CA GLU A 250 -2.64 -2.62 2.14
C GLU A 250 -3.95 -2.63 2.92
N ASP A 251 -3.89 -2.49 4.25
CA ASP A 251 -5.04 -2.29 5.15
C ASP A 251 -6.14 -3.37 5.05
N PHE A 252 -5.76 -4.61 4.74
CA PHE A 252 -6.63 -5.79 4.85
C PHE A 252 -6.79 -6.21 6.32
N ALA A 253 -7.84 -6.94 6.66
CA ALA A 253 -7.92 -7.56 7.97
C ALA A 253 -6.88 -8.69 8.14
N ASN A 254 -6.35 -8.83 9.36
CA ASN A 254 -5.31 -9.81 9.73
C ASN A 254 -5.45 -11.19 9.09
N HIS A 255 -6.65 -11.78 9.11
CA HIS A 255 -6.85 -13.12 8.58
C HIS A 255 -6.67 -13.16 7.05
N ASN A 256 -7.26 -12.20 6.34
CA ASN A 256 -7.15 -12.05 4.90
C ASN A 256 -5.73 -11.68 4.48
N ALA A 257 -5.08 -10.71 5.14
CA ALA A 257 -3.73 -10.27 4.77
C ALA A 257 -2.71 -11.42 4.74
N PHE A 258 -2.70 -12.27 5.76
CA PHE A 258 -1.82 -13.45 5.80
C PHE A 258 -2.19 -14.50 4.75
N GLU A 259 -3.48 -14.76 4.54
CA GLU A 259 -3.96 -15.73 3.56
C GLU A 259 -3.61 -15.30 2.13
N LEU A 260 -3.89 -14.04 1.78
CA LEU A 260 -3.59 -13.43 0.49
C LEU A 260 -2.08 -13.46 0.21
N LEU A 261 -1.26 -13.04 1.18
CA LEU A 261 0.19 -13.06 1.03
C LEU A 261 0.71 -14.50 0.83
N ALA A 262 0.25 -15.46 1.65
CA ALA A 262 0.67 -16.85 1.54
C ALA A 262 0.24 -17.49 0.20
N ARG A 263 -0.97 -17.17 -0.27
CA ARG A 263 -1.56 -17.72 -1.50
C ARG A 263 -0.89 -17.17 -2.75
N TYR A 264 -0.62 -15.86 -2.81
CA TYR A 264 -0.16 -15.22 -4.04
C TYR A 264 1.37 -15.01 -4.11
N ARG A 265 2.11 -15.14 -3.00
CA ARG A 265 3.59 -14.98 -3.02
C ARG A 265 4.34 -15.96 -3.91
N THR A 266 3.74 -17.09 -4.27
CA THR A 266 4.34 -18.10 -5.16
C THR A 266 4.03 -17.84 -6.63
N THR A 267 2.93 -17.14 -6.91
CA THR A 267 2.39 -16.95 -8.26
C THR A 267 2.54 -15.52 -8.79
N HIS A 268 2.69 -14.51 -7.92
CA HIS A 268 2.74 -13.10 -8.31
C HIS A 268 3.87 -12.36 -7.59
N LEU A 269 4.28 -11.21 -8.14
CA LEU A 269 5.12 -10.26 -7.43
C LEU A 269 4.26 -9.48 -6.43
N VAL A 270 4.10 -10.04 -5.22
CA VAL A 270 3.28 -9.45 -4.16
C VAL A 270 4.12 -9.00 -2.97
N PHE A 271 3.65 -7.94 -2.33
CA PHE A 271 4.19 -7.38 -1.11
C PHE A 271 3.02 -6.94 -0.22
N ASN A 272 3.13 -7.10 1.10
CA ASN A 272 2.19 -6.51 2.05
C ASN A 272 2.96 -5.60 3.00
N ASP A 273 2.69 -4.30 2.96
CA ASP A 273 3.48 -3.32 3.72
C ASP A 273 3.22 -3.42 5.23
N ASP A 274 1.99 -3.74 5.63
CA ASP A 274 1.59 -3.88 7.04
C ASP A 274 2.33 -5.04 7.73
N ILE A 275 2.59 -6.13 6.99
CA ILE A 275 3.34 -7.30 7.48
C ILE A 275 4.84 -7.14 7.22
N GLN A 276 5.23 -7.03 5.95
CA GLN A 276 6.62 -7.14 5.51
C GLN A 276 7.37 -5.81 5.63
N GLY A 277 6.72 -4.69 5.27
CA GLY A 277 7.29 -3.36 5.38
C GLY A 277 7.52 -2.95 6.83
N THR A 278 6.53 -3.19 7.69
CA THR A 278 6.64 -2.98 9.14
C THR A 278 7.74 -3.84 9.75
N ALA A 279 7.88 -5.10 9.33
CA ALA A 279 8.96 -5.97 9.79
C ALA A 279 10.35 -5.43 9.43
N SER A 280 10.54 -5.02 8.17
CA SER A 280 11.81 -4.48 7.67
C SER A 280 12.20 -3.17 8.36
N VAL A 281 11.28 -2.19 8.49
CA VAL A 281 11.61 -0.91 9.14
C VAL A 281 11.96 -1.07 10.62
N VAL A 282 11.29 -1.99 11.32
CA VAL A 282 11.59 -2.27 12.73
C VAL A 282 12.92 -2.99 12.87
N LEU A 283 13.22 -3.97 12.01
CA LEU A 283 14.52 -4.62 11.98
C LEU A 283 15.64 -3.61 11.70
N ALA A 284 15.45 -2.70 10.75
CA ALA A 284 16.39 -1.63 10.47
C ALA A 284 16.61 -0.73 11.70
N GLY A 285 15.53 -0.39 12.42
CA GLY A 285 15.59 0.34 13.70
C GLY A 285 16.37 -0.41 14.78
N LEU A 286 16.18 -1.72 14.90
CA LEU A 286 16.91 -2.58 15.84
C LEU A 286 18.39 -2.68 15.48
N VAL A 287 18.72 -2.89 14.21
CA VAL A 287 20.12 -2.93 13.72
C VAL A 287 20.80 -1.57 13.95
N ALA A 288 20.08 -0.47 13.75
CA ALA A 288 20.59 0.88 14.08
C ALA A 288 20.81 1.05 15.58
N ALA A 289 19.90 0.57 16.44
CA ALA A 289 20.06 0.59 17.89
C ALA A 289 21.26 -0.24 18.36
N LEU A 290 21.52 -1.40 17.73
CA LEU A 290 22.70 -2.22 18.03
C LEU A 290 24.03 -1.51 17.76
N LYS A 291 24.08 -0.58 16.79
CA LYS A 291 25.29 0.24 16.57
C LYS A 291 25.58 1.18 17.74
N LEU A 292 24.57 1.52 18.54
CA LEU A 292 24.72 2.35 19.73
C LEU A 292 25.06 1.53 20.97
N VAL A 293 24.35 0.41 21.19
CA VAL A 293 24.49 -0.43 22.41
C VAL A 293 25.62 -1.45 22.30
N GLY A 294 26.00 -1.82 21.07
CA GLY A 294 26.90 -2.93 20.78
C GLY A 294 26.25 -4.32 20.97
N GLY A 295 26.90 -5.36 20.46
CA GLY A 295 26.38 -6.74 20.47
C GLY A 295 25.77 -7.15 19.13
N THR A 296 25.11 -8.32 19.13
CA THR A 296 24.43 -8.91 17.97
C THR A 296 22.95 -9.14 18.29
N LEU A 297 22.09 -9.25 17.28
CA LEU A 297 20.65 -9.55 17.49
C LEU A 297 20.43 -10.83 18.33
N ALA A 298 21.33 -11.81 18.23
CA ALA A 298 21.26 -13.06 18.99
C ALA A 298 21.57 -12.90 20.48
N ASP A 299 22.18 -11.79 20.91
CA ASP A 299 22.48 -11.48 22.31
C ASP A 299 21.27 -10.93 23.07
N HIS A 300 20.14 -10.69 22.39
CA HIS A 300 18.97 -10.01 22.93
C HIS A 300 17.75 -10.92 23.00
N THR A 301 16.95 -10.71 24.04
CA THR A 301 15.60 -11.27 24.17
C THR A 301 14.58 -10.22 23.72
N PHE A 302 13.67 -10.62 22.84
CA PHE A 302 12.62 -9.74 22.30
C PHE A 302 11.27 -10.09 22.92
N LEU A 303 10.63 -9.10 23.56
CA LEU A 303 9.27 -9.22 24.06
C LEU A 303 8.32 -8.37 23.22
N PHE A 304 7.28 -8.97 22.67
CA PHE A 304 6.26 -8.30 21.86
C PHE A 304 4.94 -8.20 22.61
N LEU A 305 4.35 -7.01 22.59
CA LEU A 305 3.00 -6.83 23.10
C LEU A 305 1.99 -6.53 21.98
N GLY A 306 1.56 -7.62 21.36
CA GLY A 306 0.63 -7.65 20.25
C GLY A 306 1.08 -8.72 19.25
N ALA A 307 0.21 -9.69 18.98
CA ALA A 307 0.48 -10.78 18.04
C ALA A 307 -0.45 -10.70 16.81
N GLY A 308 -0.59 -9.50 16.25
CA GLY A 308 -1.24 -9.25 14.95
C GLY A 308 -0.21 -9.25 13.81
N GLU A 309 -0.61 -8.74 12.64
CA GLU A 309 0.23 -8.65 11.42
C GLU A 309 1.66 -8.16 11.68
N ALA A 310 1.78 -6.93 12.18
CA ALA A 310 3.06 -6.30 12.47
C ALA A 310 3.89 -7.12 13.47
N GLY A 311 3.31 -7.50 14.61
CA GLY A 311 4.04 -8.17 15.68
C GLY A 311 4.64 -9.52 15.26
N THR A 312 3.87 -10.35 14.55
CA THR A 312 4.38 -11.64 14.08
C THR A 312 5.32 -11.49 12.88
N GLY A 313 5.08 -10.53 11.98
CA GLY A 313 5.98 -10.24 10.87
C GLY A 313 7.36 -9.78 11.35
N ILE A 314 7.40 -8.85 12.33
CA ILE A 314 8.66 -8.40 12.94
C ILE A 314 9.39 -9.56 13.60
N ALA A 315 8.69 -10.37 14.39
CA ALA A 315 9.30 -11.52 15.07
C ALA A 315 9.89 -12.51 14.06
N GLU A 316 9.17 -12.81 12.97
CA GLU A 316 9.63 -13.72 11.92
C GLU A 316 10.88 -13.21 11.21
N LEU A 317 10.92 -11.92 10.87
CA LEU A 317 12.07 -11.34 10.20
C LEU A 317 13.30 -11.25 11.12
N ILE A 318 13.12 -10.95 12.41
CA ILE A 318 14.20 -11.01 13.41
C ILE A 318 14.72 -12.44 13.54
N ALA A 319 13.83 -13.43 13.67
CA ALA A 319 14.25 -14.82 13.76
C ALA A 319 14.94 -15.29 12.49
N LEU A 320 14.51 -14.82 11.31
CA LEU A 320 15.18 -15.13 10.05
C LEU A 320 16.61 -14.59 10.03
N GLU A 321 16.81 -13.32 10.41
CA GLU A 321 18.14 -12.69 10.48
C GLU A 321 19.05 -13.38 11.52
N ILE A 322 18.49 -13.82 12.66
CA ILE A 322 19.21 -14.61 13.66
C ILE A 322 19.51 -16.03 13.13
N SER A 323 18.57 -16.66 12.43
CA SER A 323 18.67 -18.06 12.00
C SER A 323 19.63 -18.29 10.84
N LYS A 324 19.85 -17.27 10.00
CA LYS A 324 21.02 -17.23 9.10
C LYS A 324 22.35 -17.40 9.86
N LYS A 325 22.34 -17.27 11.19
CA LYS A 325 23.45 -17.49 12.11
C LYS A 325 23.21 -18.59 13.18
N GLY A 326 22.11 -19.38 13.16
CA GLY A 326 21.88 -20.47 14.14
C GLY A 326 20.54 -21.26 14.09
N LEU A 327 20.52 -22.49 14.65
CA LEU A 327 19.41 -23.47 14.60
C LEU A 327 18.32 -23.27 15.68
N ILE A 328 17.05 -23.61 15.38
CA ILE A 328 15.87 -23.49 16.29
C ILE A 328 15.08 -24.81 16.39
N VAL A 329 14.52 -25.11 17.58
CA VAL A 329 13.61 -26.24 17.90
C VAL A 329 12.40 -25.77 18.74
N SER A 330 11.28 -26.50 18.72
CA SER A 330 9.97 -26.05 19.23
C SER A 330 9.15 -27.11 20.00
N SER A 331 8.33 -26.69 20.98
CA SER A 331 7.19 -27.47 21.50
C SER A 331 6.09 -26.65 22.20
N ARG A 332 4.90 -26.52 21.56
CA ARG A 332 3.49 -26.43 22.07
C ARG A 332 2.59 -25.75 21.01
N LYS A 333 1.87 -26.52 20.19
CA LYS A 333 1.34 -26.11 18.86
C LYS A 333 -0.19 -26.07 18.69
N GLU A 334 -1.00 -26.41 19.70
CA GLU A 334 -2.37 -26.90 19.43
C GLU A 334 -3.53 -25.89 19.58
N SER A 335 -3.37 -24.72 20.23
CA SER A 335 -4.47 -23.74 20.42
C SER A 335 -4.28 -22.37 19.75
N LEU A 336 -3.23 -22.20 18.94
CA LEU A 336 -2.84 -20.92 18.33
C LEU A 336 -3.15 -20.87 16.82
N GLN A 337 -3.49 -19.68 16.30
CA GLN A 337 -3.51 -19.41 14.85
C GLN A 337 -2.16 -19.81 14.24
N HIS A 338 -2.14 -20.34 13.02
CA HIS A 338 -0.96 -21.01 12.44
C HIS A 338 0.34 -20.19 12.55
N PHE A 339 0.27 -18.88 12.31
CA PHE A 339 1.40 -17.94 12.38
C PHE A 339 1.90 -17.62 13.80
N LYS A 340 1.13 -17.93 14.85
CA LYS A 340 1.53 -17.76 16.26
C LYS A 340 2.26 -18.98 16.83
N LYS A 341 2.10 -20.15 16.19
CA LYS A 341 2.65 -21.43 16.66
C LYS A 341 4.19 -21.46 16.76
N PRO A 342 4.97 -20.83 15.86
CA PRO A 342 6.43 -20.81 15.97
C PRO A 342 6.95 -20.09 17.24
N TRP A 343 6.16 -19.16 17.79
CA TRP A 343 6.54 -18.28 18.91
C TRP A 343 6.09 -18.79 20.29
N ALA A 344 5.43 -19.96 20.33
CA ALA A 344 4.89 -20.52 21.56
C ALA A 344 5.99 -21.23 22.36
N HIS A 345 6.79 -20.45 23.10
CA HIS A 345 7.80 -20.99 24.00
C HIS A 345 7.16 -21.61 25.26
N GLU A 346 7.83 -22.57 25.87
CA GLU A 346 7.37 -23.17 27.13
C GLU A 346 7.51 -22.16 28.28
N HIS A 347 6.38 -21.61 28.72
CA HIS A 347 6.30 -20.65 29.82
C HIS A 347 4.91 -20.73 30.49
N GLU A 348 4.84 -20.43 31.79
CA GLU A 348 3.57 -20.37 32.52
C GLU A 348 2.66 -19.24 31.98
N PRO A 349 1.34 -19.46 31.80
CA PRO A 349 0.43 -18.43 31.31
C PRO A 349 0.35 -17.23 32.25
N VAL A 350 0.86 -16.08 31.82
CA VAL A 350 0.74 -14.82 32.56
C VAL A 350 -0.49 -14.06 32.05
N LYS A 351 -1.51 -13.90 32.90
CA LYS A 351 -2.77 -13.20 32.57
C LYS A 351 -2.67 -11.68 32.74
N GLU A 352 -1.72 -11.21 33.54
CA GLU A 352 -1.46 -9.79 33.83
C GLU A 352 0.06 -9.55 33.92
N LEU A 353 0.57 -8.53 33.22
CA LEU A 353 2.00 -8.19 33.17
C LEU A 353 2.58 -7.67 34.50
N LEU A 354 1.78 -7.56 35.55
CA LEU A 354 2.17 -7.05 36.88
C LEU A 354 2.10 -8.12 38.00
N GLY A 355 2.11 -9.40 37.65
CA GLY A 355 2.08 -10.50 38.61
C GLY A 355 3.41 -11.23 38.79
N ASN A 356 4.16 -10.84 39.84
CA ASN A 356 5.17 -11.60 40.58
C ASN A 356 6.38 -12.24 39.84
N LYS A 357 7.57 -11.80 40.29
CA LYS A 357 8.93 -12.34 40.05
C LYS A 357 9.43 -12.23 38.61
N ALA A 358 10.23 -11.19 38.39
CA ALA A 358 11.23 -11.14 37.35
C ALA A 358 12.18 -12.34 37.50
N ASP A 359 11.99 -13.35 36.66
CA ASP A 359 12.95 -14.43 36.45
C ASP A 359 13.21 -14.57 34.95
N CYS A 360 13.73 -13.50 34.36
CA CYS A 360 14.38 -13.52 33.05
C CYS A 360 15.67 -12.72 33.22
N SER A 361 16.77 -13.44 33.37
CA SER A 361 18.11 -12.86 33.44
C SER A 361 18.70 -12.77 32.03
N ASN A 362 19.29 -11.60 31.76
CA ASN A 362 20.09 -11.19 30.59
C ASN A 362 19.38 -10.52 29.40
N ARG A 363 19.76 -9.24 29.22
CA ARG A 363 19.73 -8.38 28.02
C ARG A 363 18.39 -8.38 27.25
N ASP A 364 17.42 -7.63 27.78
CA ASP A 364 16.10 -7.49 27.17
C ASP A 364 15.93 -6.21 26.35
N ILE A 365 15.36 -6.34 25.15
CA ILE A 365 14.62 -5.28 24.46
C ILE A 365 13.13 -5.56 24.71
N ARG A 366 12.44 -4.66 25.42
CA ARG A 366 11.02 -4.86 25.81
C ARG A 366 10.10 -3.94 25.02
N CYS A 367 9.27 -4.48 24.14
CA CYS A 367 8.10 -3.77 23.62
C CYS A 367 6.93 -3.96 24.60
N TRP A 368 6.47 -2.87 25.22
CA TRP A 368 5.34 -2.85 26.15
C TRP A 368 4.06 -2.36 25.45
N LYS A 369 2.94 -2.96 25.86
CA LYS A 369 1.49 -2.67 25.81
C LYS A 369 0.88 -2.26 27.14
N ASN A 370 0.36 -1.05 27.28
CA ASN A 370 -0.44 -0.61 28.43
C ASN A 370 0.25 -0.58 29.81
N ILE A 371 0.70 0.60 30.23
CA ILE A 371 0.57 1.03 31.63
C ILE A 371 -0.67 1.92 31.70
N TYR A 372 -1.72 1.45 32.37
CA TYR A 372 -2.92 2.24 32.61
C TYR A 372 -2.58 3.49 33.44
N LYS A 373 -3.20 4.61 33.06
CA LYS A 373 -3.32 5.84 33.86
C LYS A 373 -3.88 5.51 35.25
N GLY A 374 -3.01 5.42 36.23
CA GLY A 374 -3.40 5.21 37.62
C GLY A 374 -2.19 5.41 38.50
N SER A 375 -2.18 6.55 39.20
CA SER A 375 -1.29 6.88 40.32
C SER A 375 -0.66 5.63 40.94
N HIS A 376 0.68 5.49 40.89
CA HIS A 376 1.55 5.20 42.03
C HIS A 376 3.02 5.21 41.60
N ARG A 377 3.83 5.88 42.43
CA ARG A 377 5.26 6.10 42.28
C ARG A 377 6.04 4.80 42.43
N GLY A 378 7.03 4.62 41.55
CA GLY A 378 8.17 3.74 41.75
C GLY A 378 7.85 2.26 41.56
N HIS A 379 8.62 1.59 40.71
CA HIS A 379 9.34 0.34 40.95
C HIS A 379 9.89 -0.16 39.60
N GLY A 380 11.21 -0.08 39.42
CA GLY A 380 11.95 -1.11 38.67
C GLY A 380 12.44 -0.86 37.23
N ILE A 381 12.81 0.36 36.81
CA ILE A 381 13.71 0.54 35.63
C ILE A 381 15.17 0.56 36.10
N HIS A 382 15.55 -0.48 36.83
CA HIS A 382 16.93 -0.73 37.24
C HIS A 382 17.49 -1.87 36.40
N GLN A 383 17.81 -1.60 35.13
CA GLN A 383 18.92 -2.23 34.41
C GLN A 383 19.18 -1.52 33.07
N ARG A 384 20.33 -1.82 32.47
CA ARG A 384 21.08 -1.11 31.40
C ARG A 384 20.26 -0.74 30.15
N GLU A 385 20.78 0.22 29.37
CA GLU A 385 20.33 0.69 28.04
C GLU A 385 19.26 -0.20 27.36
N THR A 386 17.99 0.08 27.64
CA THR A 386 16.84 -0.66 27.09
C THR A 386 16.37 0.03 25.81
N SER A 387 16.17 -0.74 24.74
CA SER A 387 15.48 -0.23 23.53
C SER A 387 13.97 -0.37 23.70
N HIS A 388 13.23 0.70 23.42
CA HIS A 388 11.79 0.82 23.58
C HIS A 388 11.16 1.24 22.24
N LEU A 389 10.31 0.39 21.67
CA LEU A 389 9.61 0.65 20.42
C LEU A 389 8.10 0.74 20.67
N ALA A 390 7.53 1.94 20.60
CA ALA A 390 6.10 2.22 20.77
C ALA A 390 5.43 2.40 19.40
N LEU A 391 5.09 1.29 18.74
CA LEU A 391 4.75 1.25 17.31
C LEU A 391 3.26 1.47 17.01
N SER A 392 2.38 1.48 18.02
CA SER A 392 0.95 1.65 17.79
C SER A 392 0.60 3.07 17.29
N ASN A 393 -0.32 3.13 16.34
CA ASN A 393 -0.79 4.36 15.70
C ASN A 393 -2.30 4.55 15.91
N PRO A 394 -2.80 5.81 15.97
CA PRO A 394 -2.06 7.09 16.05
C PRO A 394 -1.45 7.33 17.44
N THR A 395 -0.93 8.54 17.73
CA THR A 395 -0.31 8.90 19.02
C THR A 395 -1.15 8.56 20.25
N SER A 396 -2.49 8.63 20.15
CA SER A 396 -3.40 8.26 21.24
C SER A 396 -3.46 6.77 21.57
N GLN A 397 -2.94 5.93 20.68
CA GLN A 397 -2.80 4.49 20.84
C GLN A 397 -1.36 4.05 21.11
N SER A 398 -0.40 5.00 21.10
CA SER A 398 1.01 4.74 21.41
C SER A 398 1.14 4.14 22.80
N GLU A 399 2.00 3.15 22.94
CA GLU A 399 2.11 2.38 24.18
C GLU A 399 2.72 3.18 25.33
N CYS A 400 3.59 4.13 24.99
CA CYS A 400 4.00 5.26 25.82
C CYS A 400 4.42 6.43 24.92
N THR A 401 4.56 7.61 25.53
CA THR A 401 5.13 8.79 24.88
C THR A 401 6.65 8.82 24.96
N ALA A 402 7.30 9.60 24.08
CA ALA A 402 8.74 9.81 24.15
C ALA A 402 9.18 10.42 25.50
N GLU A 403 8.40 11.36 26.04
CA GLU A 403 8.68 12.01 27.33
C GLU A 403 8.64 11.00 28.48
N GLU A 404 7.64 10.12 28.51
CA GLU A 404 7.55 9.03 29.49
C GLU A 404 8.74 8.08 29.36
N ALA A 405 9.09 7.66 28.14
CA ALA A 405 10.20 6.74 27.91
C ALA A 405 11.53 7.30 28.41
N TYR A 406 11.86 8.55 28.10
CA TYR A 406 13.10 9.18 28.55
C TYR A 406 13.08 9.49 30.05
N THR A 407 11.96 9.98 30.59
CA THR A 407 11.84 10.31 32.01
C THR A 407 11.96 9.06 32.89
N TRP A 408 11.21 8.01 32.56
CA TRP A 408 11.20 6.77 33.35
C TRP A 408 12.52 6.00 33.26
N SER A 409 13.27 6.15 32.17
CA SER A 409 14.58 5.50 31.98
C SER A 409 15.78 6.33 32.43
N GLU A 410 15.56 7.54 32.96
CA GLU A 410 16.61 8.52 33.28
C GLU A 410 17.48 8.86 32.05
N GLY A 411 16.86 8.97 30.87
CA GLY A 411 17.51 9.32 29.60
C GLY A 411 18.34 8.19 28.96
N ARG A 412 18.22 6.95 29.45
CA ARG A 412 18.98 5.79 28.95
C ARG A 412 18.25 4.98 27.88
N ALA A 413 16.95 5.20 27.70
CA ALA A 413 16.15 4.50 26.69
C ALA A 413 16.60 4.87 25.27
N ILE A 414 16.74 3.87 24.40
CA ILE A 414 16.74 4.08 22.95
C ILE A 414 15.29 3.95 22.49
N PHE A 415 14.67 5.07 22.14
CA PHE A 415 13.24 5.13 21.86
C PHE A 415 12.96 5.42 20.38
N ALA A 416 12.02 4.66 19.81
CA ALA A 416 11.37 4.99 18.54
C ALA A 416 9.88 4.67 18.62
N SER A 417 9.08 5.34 17.79
CA SER A 417 7.63 5.21 17.80
C SER A 417 7.02 5.06 16.40
N GLY A 418 5.80 4.56 16.31
CA GLY A 418 5.04 4.50 15.06
C GLY A 418 4.55 5.88 14.62
N SER A 419 4.11 6.70 15.59
CA SER A 419 3.66 8.07 15.37
C SER A 419 4.72 9.10 15.79
N PRO A 420 4.75 10.30 15.17
CA PRO A 420 5.74 11.32 15.51
C PRO A 420 5.50 11.90 16.91
N PHE A 421 6.60 12.14 17.63
CA PHE A 421 6.63 12.88 18.90
C PHE A 421 7.61 14.06 18.80
N ASP A 422 7.32 15.12 19.55
CA ASP A 422 8.21 16.27 19.65
C ASP A 422 9.54 15.91 20.33
N PRO A 423 10.62 16.66 20.07
CA PRO A 423 11.88 16.51 20.80
C PRO A 423 11.69 16.69 22.32
N VAL A 424 12.38 15.86 23.11
CA VAL A 424 12.31 15.87 24.57
C VAL A 424 13.62 16.39 25.15
N GLU A 425 13.55 17.45 25.95
CA GLU A 425 14.70 17.92 26.73
C GLU A 425 14.73 17.22 28.09
N PHE A 426 15.81 16.50 28.38
CA PHE A 426 16.00 15.80 29.64
C PHE A 426 17.44 15.97 30.13
N ASN A 427 17.63 16.50 31.34
CA ASN A 427 18.93 16.77 31.95
C ASN A 427 19.91 17.56 31.05
N GLY A 428 19.42 18.58 30.35
CA GLY A 428 20.22 19.43 29.45
C GLY A 428 20.62 18.77 28.12
N LYS A 429 20.09 17.59 27.82
CA LYS A 429 20.22 16.93 26.51
C LYS A 429 18.87 16.91 25.80
N VAL A 430 18.89 17.23 24.51
CA VAL A 430 17.71 17.11 23.64
C VAL A 430 17.73 15.75 22.96
N PHE A 431 16.65 14.99 23.13
CA PHE A 431 16.40 13.72 22.48
C PHE A 431 15.38 13.92 21.36
N VAL A 432 15.73 13.51 20.14
CA VAL A 432 14.83 13.54 18.98
C VAL A 432 14.43 12.09 18.69
N PRO A 433 13.23 11.64 19.10
CA PRO A 433 12.82 10.25 18.94
C PRO A 433 12.62 9.92 17.45
N GLY A 434 13.11 8.76 17.03
CA GLY A 434 12.92 8.28 15.66
C GLY A 434 11.49 7.78 15.41
N GLN A 435 11.04 7.84 14.16
CA GLN A 435 9.78 7.25 13.73
C GLN A 435 10.03 5.99 12.90
N ALA A 436 9.45 4.86 13.30
CA ALA A 436 9.42 3.63 12.51
C ALA A 436 8.32 3.73 11.43
N ASN A 437 8.57 4.57 10.42
CA ASN A 437 7.64 4.83 9.33
C ASN A 437 7.95 3.92 8.12
N ASN A 438 6.98 3.12 7.68
CA ASN A 438 7.16 2.23 6.53
C ASN A 438 7.56 2.95 5.24
N ALA A 439 7.32 4.27 5.14
CA ALA A 439 7.80 5.11 4.04
C ALA A 439 9.33 5.14 3.88
N TYR A 440 10.10 4.67 4.87
CA TYR A 440 11.54 4.43 4.71
C TYR A 440 11.86 3.19 3.86
N ILE A 441 10.93 2.22 3.76
CA ILE A 441 11.16 0.93 3.10
C ILE A 441 10.42 0.87 1.76
N PHE A 442 9.09 0.89 1.76
CA PHE A 442 8.31 0.49 0.57
C PHE A 442 8.64 1.29 -0.70
N PRO A 443 8.91 2.62 -0.68
CA PRO A 443 9.17 3.35 -1.92
C PRO A 443 10.45 2.88 -2.61
N GLY A 444 11.54 2.72 -1.84
CA GLY A 444 12.82 2.24 -2.35
C GLY A 444 12.79 0.75 -2.67
N PHE A 445 12.10 -0.03 -1.83
CA PHE A 445 11.92 -1.47 -2.04
C PHE A 445 11.20 -1.75 -3.35
N GLY A 446 10.01 -1.16 -3.56
CA GLY A 446 9.27 -1.36 -4.81
C GLY A 446 9.98 -0.80 -6.03
N LEU A 447 10.66 0.35 -5.93
CA LEU A 447 11.52 0.83 -7.02
C LEU A 447 12.58 -0.21 -7.39
N GLY A 448 13.27 -0.78 -6.40
CA GLY A 448 14.26 -1.82 -6.59
C GLY A 448 13.70 -3.03 -7.34
N LEU A 449 12.54 -3.54 -6.94
CA LEU A 449 11.85 -4.65 -7.58
C LEU A 449 11.50 -4.36 -9.05
N ILE A 450 10.99 -3.16 -9.33
CA ILE A 450 10.61 -2.73 -10.69
C ILE A 450 11.86 -2.63 -11.57
N MET A 451 12.93 -2.01 -11.08
CA MET A 451 14.15 -1.76 -11.84
C MET A 451 14.92 -3.05 -12.15
N SER A 452 14.94 -4.01 -11.23
CA SER A 452 15.58 -5.32 -11.47
C SER A 452 14.72 -6.26 -12.31
N GLY A 453 13.43 -5.94 -12.52
CA GLY A 453 12.49 -6.86 -13.15
C GLY A 453 12.25 -8.12 -12.32
N THR A 454 12.32 -7.99 -10.98
CA THR A 454 12.06 -9.09 -10.06
C THR A 454 10.64 -9.59 -10.25
N ILE A 455 10.46 -10.92 -10.18
CA ILE A 455 9.13 -11.55 -10.35
C ILE A 455 8.55 -12.08 -9.03
N ARG A 456 9.35 -12.20 -7.96
CA ARG A 456 8.92 -12.66 -6.64
C ARG A 456 9.67 -11.95 -5.53
N VAL A 457 8.96 -11.62 -4.44
CA VAL A 457 9.59 -11.12 -3.21
C VAL A 457 10.10 -12.29 -2.38
N HIS A 458 11.42 -12.30 -2.12
CA HIS A 458 12.05 -13.19 -1.17
C HIS A 458 12.35 -12.45 0.13
N ASP A 459 12.32 -13.17 1.25
CA ASP A 459 12.56 -12.57 2.57
C ASP A 459 13.99 -11.99 2.66
N ASP A 460 14.94 -12.51 1.89
CA ASP A 460 16.29 -11.96 1.74
C ASP A 460 16.31 -10.52 1.19
N LEU A 461 15.33 -10.17 0.34
CA LEU A 461 15.21 -8.81 -0.16
C LEU A 461 14.71 -7.87 0.94
N LEU A 462 13.86 -8.35 1.85
CA LEU A 462 13.38 -7.58 3.01
C LEU A 462 14.48 -7.35 4.05
N LEU A 463 15.43 -8.29 4.17
CA LEU A 463 16.62 -8.15 5.01
C LEU A 463 17.67 -7.21 4.40
N ALA A 464 17.72 -7.12 3.08
CA ALA A 464 18.64 -6.25 2.36
C ALA A 464 18.19 -4.78 2.34
N ALA A 465 16.87 -4.55 2.38
CA ALA A 465 16.25 -3.25 2.56
C ALA A 465 16.36 -2.80 4.02
#